data_AF-A0AAW3K2C4-F1
#
_entry.id   AF-A0AAW3K2C4-F1
#
_cell.length_a   1.000
_cell.length_b   1.000
_cell.length_c   1.000
_cell.angle_alpha   90.00
_cell.angle_beta   90.00
_cell.angle_gamma   90.00
#
_symmetry.space_group_name_H-M   'P 1'
#
loop_
_entity.id
_entity.type
_entity.pdbx_description
1 polymer ?
#
loop_
_entity_poly.entity_id
_entity_poly.type
_entity_poly.pdbx_seq_one_letter_code
_entity_poly.pdbx_strand_id
1 'polypeptide(L)'
;MKLLKICTVILMGMVSMQVFANPIEDQYKTLITPQPSYAKFQENFDTILGKIEEITERVTQIQDKSELYPMCVAIQSSITAMKNNQKYKAQYDRDYKQFDTTFDETLAEATQGLSDKKEICDQAKQAYLEHK
;
A
#
# COMPACT_ATOMS: atom_id res chain seq x y z
N MET A 1 44.45 13.70 -43.87
CA MET A 1 43.47 12.59 -43.76
C MET A 1 42.71 12.74 -42.46
N LYS A 2 41.44 13.14 -42.50
CA LYS A 2 40.57 13.22 -41.30
C LYS A 2 39.92 11.85 -41.11
N LEU A 3 40.42 11.08 -40.14
CA LEU A 3 39.82 9.81 -39.74
C LEU A 3 38.60 10.09 -38.87
N LEU A 4 37.42 9.82 -39.42
CA LEU A 4 36.20 9.59 -38.65
C LEU A 4 36.49 8.47 -37.63
N LYS A 5 36.21 8.73 -36.35
CA LYS A 5 35.88 7.68 -35.40
C LYS A 5 34.49 7.93 -34.88
N ILE A 6 33.57 7.19 -35.49
CA ILE A 6 32.19 6.99 -35.08
C ILE A 6 32.25 6.39 -33.67
N CYS A 7 31.93 7.18 -32.65
CA CYS A 7 31.59 6.66 -31.34
C CYS A 7 30.20 6.06 -31.42
N THR A 8 30.16 4.75 -31.61
CA THR A 8 28.98 3.90 -31.54
C THR A 8 28.25 4.18 -30.23
N VAL A 9 27.09 4.84 -30.32
CA VAL A 9 26.12 4.91 -29.23
C VAL A 9 25.59 3.50 -29.04
N ILE A 10 26.15 2.78 -28.08
CA ILE A 10 25.57 1.54 -27.59
C ILE A 10 24.32 1.96 -26.82
N LEU A 11 23.18 1.91 -27.50
CA LEU A 11 21.86 1.91 -26.91
C LEU A 11 21.72 0.59 -26.14
N MET A 12 22.32 0.53 -24.94
CA MET A 12 22.10 -0.57 -24.02
C MET A 12 20.62 -0.56 -23.68
N GLY A 13 19.95 -1.63 -24.10
CA GLY A 13 18.51 -1.76 -24.08
C GLY A 13 17.95 -1.30 -22.74
N MET A 14 17.07 -0.31 -22.81
CA MET A 14 15.96 -0.26 -21.88
C MET A 14 15.21 -1.57 -22.09
N VAL A 15 15.61 -2.61 -21.36
CA VAL A 15 14.66 -3.63 -20.94
C VAL A 15 13.64 -2.82 -20.18
N SER A 16 12.57 -2.45 -20.86
CA SER A 16 11.34 -2.02 -20.24
C SER A 16 11.03 -3.12 -19.24
N MET A 17 11.42 -2.89 -17.99
CA MET A 17 10.77 -3.54 -16.88
C MET A 17 9.33 -3.09 -17.05
N GLN A 18 8.53 -3.90 -17.74
CA GLN A 18 7.10 -3.93 -17.53
C GLN A 18 6.95 -4.47 -16.11
N VAL A 19 7.33 -3.63 -15.14
CA VAL A 19 6.68 -3.63 -13.85
C VAL A 19 5.25 -3.32 -14.27
N PHE A 20 4.42 -4.34 -14.43
CA PHE A 20 2.99 -4.14 -14.37
C PHE A 20 2.76 -3.62 -12.96
N ALA A 21 2.94 -2.31 -12.80
CA ALA A 21 2.70 -1.61 -11.58
C ALA A 21 1.22 -1.87 -11.30
N ASN A 22 0.94 -2.63 -10.25
CA ASN A 22 -0.42 -2.99 -9.97
C ASN A 22 -1.14 -1.67 -9.65
N PRO A 23 -2.12 -1.23 -10.45
CA PRO A 23 -2.68 0.10 -10.31
C PRO A 23 -3.41 0.27 -8.97
N ILE A 24 -3.70 -0.83 -8.25
CA ILE A 24 -4.20 -0.76 -6.87
C ILE A 24 -3.05 -0.42 -5.91
N GLU A 25 -1.90 -1.10 -6.02
CA GLU A 25 -0.73 -0.82 -5.17
C GLU A 25 -0.19 0.60 -5.43
N ASP A 26 -0.26 1.07 -6.68
CA ASP A 26 0.18 2.42 -7.06
C ASP A 26 -0.61 3.55 -6.39
N GLN A 27 -1.90 3.33 -6.07
CA GLN A 27 -2.74 4.33 -5.41
C GLN A 27 -2.21 4.71 -4.02
N TYR A 28 -1.44 3.83 -3.38
CA TYR A 28 -0.97 4.02 -2.00
C TYR A 28 0.48 4.48 -1.92
N LYS A 29 1.25 4.45 -3.02
CA LYS A 29 2.71 4.70 -3.00
C LYS A 29 3.11 6.00 -2.30
N THR A 30 2.37 7.09 -2.50
CA THR A 30 2.66 8.39 -1.87
C THR A 30 2.15 8.49 -0.44
N LEU A 31 1.14 7.69 -0.08
CA LEU A 31 0.52 7.68 1.24
C LEU A 31 1.41 6.95 2.27
N ILE A 32 2.13 5.91 1.82
CA ILE A 32 2.91 5.02 2.68
C ILE A 32 4.37 5.46 2.90
N THR A 33 4.85 6.49 2.21
CA THR A 33 6.23 6.97 2.38
C THR A 33 6.46 7.61 3.75
N PRO A 34 7.73 7.76 4.19
CA PRO A 34 8.04 8.59 5.34
C PRO A 34 7.54 10.02 5.11
N GLN A 35 6.72 10.53 6.02
CA GLN A 35 6.10 11.84 5.90
C GLN A 35 6.92 12.92 6.63
N PRO A 36 6.85 14.18 6.17
CA PRO A 36 7.62 15.27 6.76
C PRO A 36 7.03 15.75 8.10
N SER A 37 5.73 15.59 8.32
CA SER A 37 5.03 16.02 9.53
C SER A 37 4.02 14.99 10.00
N TYR A 38 3.67 15.07 11.30
CA TYR A 38 2.62 14.23 11.86
C TYR A 38 1.27 14.48 11.18
N ALA A 39 0.90 15.75 10.95
CA ALA A 39 -0.35 16.09 10.27
C ALA A 39 -0.44 15.44 8.88
N LYS A 40 0.67 15.39 8.12
CA LYS A 40 0.66 14.74 6.80
C LYS A 40 0.56 13.22 6.91
N PHE A 41 1.22 12.63 7.90
CA PHE A 41 1.05 11.22 8.22
C PHE A 41 -0.40 10.89 8.59
N GLN A 42 -1.01 11.65 9.49
CA GLN A 42 -2.39 11.45 9.93
C GLN A 42 -3.38 11.55 8.75
N GLU A 43 -3.30 12.62 7.95
CA GLU A 43 -4.15 12.80 6.75
C GLU A 43 -4.05 11.60 5.79
N ASN A 44 -2.82 11.17 5.49
CA ASN A 44 -2.59 10.05 4.58
C ASN A 44 -3.04 8.72 5.21
N PHE A 45 -2.83 8.52 6.51
CA PHE A 45 -3.24 7.31 7.22
C PHE A 45 -4.76 7.20 7.27
N ASP A 46 -5.47 8.28 7.62
CA ASP A 46 -6.93 8.35 7.61
C ASP A 46 -7.50 8.13 6.20
N THR A 47 -6.80 8.60 5.17
CA THR A 47 -7.17 8.30 3.77
C THR A 47 -7.13 6.79 3.49
N ILE A 48 -6.12 6.07 4.01
CA ILE A 48 -6.03 4.61 3.87
C ILE A 48 -7.14 3.92 4.67
N LEU A 49 -7.41 4.37 5.90
CA LEU A 49 -8.48 3.81 6.74
C LEU A 49 -9.86 3.99 6.08
N GLY A 50 -10.16 5.18 5.56
CA GLY A 50 -11.41 5.42 4.83
C GLY A 50 -11.57 4.53 3.60
N LYS A 51 -10.48 4.16 2.93
CA LYS A 51 -10.54 3.16 1.84
C LYS A 51 -10.86 1.76 2.34
N ILE A 52 -10.32 1.35 3.49
CA ILE A 52 -10.65 0.06 4.11
C ILE A 52 -12.14 0.02 4.47
N GLU A 53 -12.68 1.09 5.05
CA GLU A 53 -14.11 1.22 5.37
C GLU A 53 -14.99 1.15 4.11
N GLU A 54 -14.67 1.94 3.08
CA GLU A 54 -15.40 1.94 1.80
C GLU A 54 -15.44 0.55 1.16
N ILE A 55 -14.31 -0.17 1.15
CA ILE A 55 -14.25 -1.51 0.58
C ILE A 55 -15.00 -2.52 1.47
N THR A 56 -14.93 -2.40 2.79
CA THR A 56 -15.67 -3.26 3.71
C THR A 56 -17.17 -3.14 3.47
N GLU A 57 -17.70 -1.92 3.35
CA GLU A 57 -19.12 -1.68 3.03
C GLU A 57 -19.51 -2.31 1.69
N ARG A 58 -18.68 -2.16 0.65
CA ARG A 58 -18.93 -2.73 -0.68
C ARG A 58 -18.86 -4.27 -0.69
N VAL A 59 -17.88 -4.87 -0.03
CA VAL A 59 -17.69 -6.33 0.04
C VAL A 59 -18.81 -7.00 0.82
N THR A 60 -19.38 -6.34 1.84
CA THR A 60 -20.59 -6.89 2.50
C THR A 60 -21.80 -6.98 1.56
N GLN A 61 -21.80 -6.22 0.46
CA GLN A 61 -22.86 -6.20 -0.54
C GLN A 61 -22.57 -7.11 -1.75
N ILE A 62 -21.29 -7.39 -2.04
CA ILE A 62 -20.84 -8.10 -3.26
C ILE A 62 -19.91 -9.26 -2.85
N GLN A 63 -20.35 -10.50 -3.09
CA GLN A 63 -19.57 -11.72 -2.79
C GLN A 63 -18.49 -12.06 -3.83
N ASP A 64 -17.91 -11.06 -4.50
CA ASP A 64 -16.83 -11.28 -5.47
C ASP A 64 -15.48 -11.32 -4.75
N LYS A 65 -14.75 -12.42 -4.92
CA LYS A 65 -13.43 -12.61 -4.30
C LYS A 65 -12.36 -11.66 -4.87
N SER A 66 -12.50 -11.19 -6.10
CA SER A 66 -11.56 -10.25 -6.72
C SER A 66 -11.61 -8.86 -6.07
N GLU A 67 -12.76 -8.47 -5.53
CA GLU A 67 -12.99 -7.21 -4.79
C GLU A 67 -12.27 -7.18 -3.43
N LEU A 68 -11.85 -8.34 -2.92
CA LEU A 68 -11.07 -8.43 -1.68
C LEU A 68 -9.61 -7.99 -1.85
N TYR A 69 -9.07 -8.06 -3.06
CA TYR A 69 -7.68 -7.68 -3.30
C TYR A 69 -7.40 -6.19 -3.00
N PRO A 70 -8.22 -5.23 -3.45
CA PRO A 70 -8.14 -3.84 -3.00
C PRO A 70 -8.05 -3.69 -1.48
N MET A 71 -8.84 -4.46 -0.72
CA MET A 71 -8.84 -4.40 0.75
C MET A 71 -7.52 -4.89 1.33
N CYS A 72 -7.00 -6.01 0.82
CA CYS A 72 -5.70 -6.54 1.23
C CYS A 72 -4.56 -5.54 0.98
N VAL A 73 -4.58 -4.85 -0.17
CA VAL A 73 -3.58 -3.81 -0.47
C VAL A 73 -3.72 -2.60 0.46
N ALA A 74 -4.94 -2.17 0.77
CA ALA A 74 -5.19 -1.06 1.69
C ALA A 74 -4.69 -1.37 3.11
N ILE A 75 -4.98 -2.56 3.65
CA ILE A 75 -4.48 -3.02 4.96
C ILE A 75 -2.95 -3.13 4.95
N GLN A 76 -2.35 -3.70 3.89
CA GLN A 76 -0.89 -3.75 3.77
C GLN A 76 -0.27 -2.34 3.71
N SER A 77 -0.96 -1.40 3.08
CA SER A 77 -0.54 -0.01 2.98
C SER A 77 -0.63 0.71 4.33
N SER A 78 -1.66 0.45 5.15
CA SER A 78 -1.76 1.04 6.49
C SER A 78 -0.61 0.56 7.39
N ILE A 79 -0.29 -0.74 7.37
CA ILE A 79 0.86 -1.32 8.08
C ILE A 79 2.16 -0.66 7.63
N THR A 80 2.36 -0.49 6.31
CA THR A 80 3.57 0.13 5.77
C THR A 80 3.68 1.61 6.15
N ALA A 81 2.57 2.35 6.08
CA ALA A 81 2.51 3.75 6.46
C ALA A 81 2.91 3.93 7.93
N MET A 82 2.40 3.08 8.83
CA MET A 82 2.81 3.08 10.24
C MET A 82 4.31 2.77 10.38
N LYS A 83 4.80 1.66 9.83
CA LYS A 83 6.22 1.28 9.92
C LYS A 83 7.17 2.38 9.45
N ASN A 84 6.84 3.07 8.36
CA ASN A 84 7.66 4.15 7.81
C ASN A 84 7.58 5.45 8.62
N ASN A 85 6.60 5.58 9.52
CA ASN A 85 6.32 6.79 10.28
C ASN A 85 6.32 6.57 11.81
N GLN A 86 7.02 5.53 12.29
CA GLN A 86 7.15 5.20 13.73
C GLN A 86 7.57 6.38 14.62
N LYS A 87 8.32 7.35 14.06
CA LYS A 87 8.70 8.59 14.75
C LYS A 87 7.51 9.41 15.28
N TYR A 88 6.29 9.15 14.81
CA TYR A 88 5.06 9.82 15.23
C TYR A 88 4.20 9.04 16.23
N LYS A 89 4.70 7.92 16.77
CA LYS A 89 3.97 7.08 17.73
C LYS A 89 3.33 7.87 18.87
N ALA A 90 4.08 8.74 19.54
CA ALA A 90 3.55 9.50 20.68
C ALA A 90 2.41 10.46 20.28
N GLN A 91 2.45 11.01 19.06
CA GLN A 91 1.37 11.84 18.55
C GLN A 91 0.15 10.99 18.19
N TYR A 92 0.37 9.84 17.54
CA TYR A 92 -0.69 8.89 17.23
C TYR A 92 -1.42 8.43 18.51
N ASP A 93 -0.68 7.97 19.53
CA ASP A 93 -1.26 7.45 20.78
C ASP A 93 -2.14 8.48 21.50
N ARG A 94 -1.81 9.77 21.37
CA ARG A 94 -2.61 10.86 21.94
C ARG A 94 -3.90 11.07 21.14
N ASP A 95 -3.79 11.16 19.83
CA ASP A 95 -4.89 11.61 18.97
C ASP A 95 -5.87 10.46 18.65
N TYR A 96 -5.40 9.20 18.61
CA TYR A 96 -6.23 8.00 18.44
C TYR A 96 -6.67 7.36 19.77
N LYS A 97 -6.36 7.98 20.92
CA LYS A 97 -6.74 7.47 22.24
C LYS A 97 -8.24 7.15 22.39
N GLN A 98 -9.10 7.89 21.68
CA GLN A 98 -10.55 7.67 21.69
C GLN A 98 -10.97 6.28 21.15
N PHE A 99 -10.10 5.61 20.41
CA PHE A 99 -10.31 4.27 19.87
C PHE A 99 -9.73 3.17 20.76
N ASP A 100 -9.29 3.51 21.98
CA ASP A 100 -8.72 2.59 22.99
C ASP A 100 -7.62 1.68 22.44
N THR A 101 -6.77 2.24 21.59
CA THR A 101 -5.65 1.55 20.96
C THR A 101 -4.41 2.43 20.93
N THR A 102 -3.24 1.80 20.97
CA THR A 102 -1.96 2.43 20.73
C THR A 102 -1.45 2.15 19.33
N PHE A 103 -0.44 2.90 18.90
CA PHE A 103 0.26 2.69 17.65
C PHE A 103 0.79 1.26 17.51
N ASP A 104 1.37 0.70 18.58
CA ASP A 104 1.93 -0.64 18.55
C ASP A 104 0.83 -1.70 18.47
N GLU A 105 -0.27 -1.50 19.19
CA GLU A 105 -1.44 -2.39 19.15
C GLU A 105 -2.10 -2.37 17.78
N THR A 106 -2.42 -1.20 17.23
CA THR A 106 -2.95 -1.07 15.87
C THR A 106 -2.01 -1.74 14.85
N LEU A 107 -0.70 -1.52 14.96
CA LEU A 107 0.26 -2.12 14.03
C LEU A 107 0.30 -3.65 14.17
N ALA A 108 0.27 -4.16 15.41
CA ALA A 108 0.29 -5.59 15.70
C ALA A 108 -1.00 -6.27 15.22
N GLU A 109 -2.16 -5.71 15.54
CA GLU A 109 -3.47 -6.23 15.15
C GLU A 109 -3.65 -6.23 13.64
N ALA A 110 -3.30 -5.13 12.95
CA ALA A 110 -3.36 -5.08 11.50
C ALA A 110 -2.41 -6.09 10.86
N THR A 111 -1.19 -6.23 11.39
CA THR A 111 -0.21 -7.21 10.89
C THR A 111 -0.69 -8.64 11.09
N GLN A 112 -1.22 -8.95 12.28
CA GLN A 112 -1.76 -10.28 12.59
C GLN A 112 -2.97 -10.58 11.73
N GLY A 113 -3.93 -9.65 11.64
CA GLY A 113 -5.13 -9.81 10.82
C GLY A 113 -4.83 -10.02 9.33
N LEU A 114 -3.82 -9.32 8.79
CA LEU A 114 -3.36 -9.56 7.41
C LEU A 114 -2.67 -10.93 7.28
N SER A 115 -1.86 -11.34 8.26
CA SER A 115 -1.22 -12.65 8.29
C SER A 115 -2.24 -13.79 8.31
N ASP A 116 -3.26 -13.70 9.16
CA ASP A 116 -4.33 -14.69 9.28
C ASP A 116 -5.15 -14.81 7.99
N LYS A 117 -5.22 -13.73 7.20
CA LYS A 117 -5.94 -13.67 5.92
C LYS A 117 -5.02 -13.84 4.71
N LYS A 118 -3.76 -14.25 4.90
CA LYS A 118 -2.78 -14.33 3.82
C LYS A 118 -3.26 -15.14 2.61
N GLU A 119 -3.79 -16.34 2.84
CA GLU A 119 -4.28 -17.20 1.76
C GLU A 119 -5.42 -16.54 0.97
N ILE A 120 -6.35 -15.88 1.67
CA ILE A 120 -7.47 -15.16 1.05
C ILE A 120 -6.94 -14.01 0.19
N CYS A 121 -5.97 -13.24 0.69
CA CYS A 121 -5.38 -12.14 -0.05
C CYS A 121 -4.58 -12.61 -1.28
N ASP A 122 -3.88 -13.74 -1.18
CA ASP A 122 -3.16 -14.34 -2.30
C ASP A 122 -4.15 -14.83 -3.37
N GLN A 123 -5.24 -15.51 -2.98
CA GLN A 123 -6.30 -15.94 -3.90
C GLN A 123 -7.01 -14.74 -4.56
N ALA A 124 -7.34 -13.70 -3.80
CA ALA A 124 -7.97 -12.49 -4.30
C ALA A 124 -7.07 -11.78 -5.32
N LYS A 125 -5.75 -11.73 -5.06
CA LYS A 125 -4.77 -11.17 -6.00
C LYS A 125 -4.78 -11.93 -7.32
N GLN A 126 -4.75 -13.26 -7.27
CA GLN A 126 -4.79 -14.08 -8.49
C GLN A 126 -6.09 -13.84 -9.28
N ALA A 127 -7.24 -13.91 -8.62
CA ALA A 127 -8.54 -13.64 -9.25
C ALA A 127 -8.61 -12.24 -9.88
N TYR A 128 -8.10 -11.21 -9.20
CA TYR A 128 -8.05 -9.85 -9.73
C TYR A 128 -7.16 -9.72 -10.98
N LEU A 129 -6.05 -10.45 -11.04
CA LEU A 129 -5.15 -10.45 -12.20
C LEU A 129 -5.70 -11.26 -13.38
N GLU A 130 -6.49 -12.31 -13.13
CA GLU A 130 -7.15 -13.12 -14.17
C GLU A 130 -8.32 -12.40 -14.84
N HIS A 131 -8.96 -11.45 -14.15
CA HIS A 131 -10.09 -10.66 -14.65
C HIS A 131 -9.70 -9.28 -15.22
N LYS A 132 -8.40 -9.02 -15.43
CA LYS A 132 -7.85 -7.80 -16.03
C LYS A 132 -7.30 -8.01 -17.42
#